data_AF-A0A2S5R3N7-F1
#
_entry.id   AF-A0A2S5R3N7-F1
#
_cell.length_a   1.000
_cell.length_b   1.000
_cell.length_c   1.000
_cell.angle_alpha   90.00
_cell.angle_beta   90.00
_cell.angle_gamma   90.00
#
_symmetry.space_group_name_H-M   'P 1'
#
loop_
_entity.id
_entity.type
_entity.pdbx_description
1 polymer ?
#
loop_
_entity_poly.entity_id
_entity_poly.type
_entity_poly.pdbx_seq_one_letter_code
_entity_poly.pdbx_strand_id
1 'polypeptide(L)' 'KSATSDILNALLALGYNDKEALATIKLLPKELSVSEGIRQSLKFLSKN' A
#
# COMPACT_ATOMS: atom_id res chain seq x y z
N LYS A 1 13.62 8.03 4.38
CA LYS A 1 12.34 7.83 3.65
C LYS A 1 12.00 6.35 3.75
N SER A 2 10.83 6.01 4.27
CA SER A 2 10.41 4.61 4.44
C SER A 2 9.59 4.16 3.24
N ALA A 3 9.88 2.98 2.69
CA ALA A 3 9.12 2.42 1.56
C ALA A 3 7.61 2.38 1.85
N THR A 4 7.24 2.12 3.10
CA THR A 4 5.87 2.16 3.59
C THR A 4 5.16 3.49 3.36
N SER A 5 5.85 4.61 3.61
CA SER A 5 5.27 5.95 3.41
C SER A 5 5.11 6.26 1.91
N ASP A 6 6.03 5.80 1.08
CA ASP A 6 5.94 5.96 -0.37
C ASP A 6 4.78 5.14 -0.95
N ILE A 7 4.57 3.92 -0.44
CA ILE A 7 3.40 3.08 -0.77
C ILE A 7 2.10 3.75 -0.34
N LEU A 8 2.03 4.28 0.90
CA LEU A 8 0.85 4.96 1.42
C LEU A 8 0.47 6.16 0.53
N ASN A 9 1.43 7.04 0.24
CA ASN A 9 1.20 8.20 -0.60
C ASN A 9 0.77 7.81 -2.02
N ALA A 10 1.35 6.74 -2.59
CA ALA A 10 0.94 6.24 -3.90
C ALA A 10 -0.52 5.75 -3.89
N LEU A 11 -0.95 5.01 -2.86
CA LEU A 11 -2.33 4.55 -2.73
C LEU A 11 -3.31 5.73 -2.56
N LEU A 12 -2.96 6.73 -1.74
CA LEU A 12 -3.75 7.95 -1.59
C LEU A 12 -3.87 8.72 -2.92
N ALA A 13 -2.78 8.82 -3.68
CA ALA A 13 -2.76 9.47 -4.98
C ALA A 13 -3.63 8.74 -6.03
N LEU A 14 -3.85 7.43 -5.86
CA LEU A 14 -4.75 6.63 -6.70
C LEU A 14 -6.22 6.76 -6.29
N GLY A 15 -6.54 7.47 -5.20
CA GLY A 15 -7.91 7.69 -4.73
C GLY A 15 -8.37 6.70 -3.65
N TYR A 16 -7.48 5.86 -3.12
CA TYR A 16 -7.79 5.05 -1.94
C TYR A 16 -7.76 5.91 -0.69
N ASN A 17 -8.57 5.56 0.32
CA ASN A 17 -8.55 6.27 1.59
C ASN A 17 -7.43 5.78 2.52
N ASP A 18 -7.05 6.61 3.50
CA ASP A 18 -6.00 6.28 4.48
C ASP A 18 -6.27 4.99 5.25
N LYS A 19 -7.53 4.70 5.58
CA LYS A 19 -7.89 3.50 6.35
C LYS A 19 -7.55 2.22 5.59
N GLU A 20 -7.96 2.14 4.34
CA GLU A 20 -7.74 1.02 3.44
C GLU A 20 -6.26 0.87 3.09
N ALA A 21 -5.60 1.98 2.77
CA ALA A 21 -4.18 1.99 2.47
C ALA A 21 -3.34 1.51 3.67
N LEU A 22 -3.62 2.02 4.88
CA LEU A 22 -2.95 1.56 6.11
C LEU A 22 -3.29 0.11 6.45
N ALA A 23 -4.51 -0.34 6.19
CA ALA A 23 -4.89 -1.74 6.42
C ALA A 23 -4.06 -2.69 5.57
N THR A 24 -3.87 -2.38 4.28
CA THR A 24 -3.01 -3.21 3.41
C THR A 24 -1.55 -3.14 3.79
N ILE A 25 -1.05 -1.95 4.11
CA ILE A 25 0.34 -1.75 4.54
C ILE A 25 0.70 -2.58 5.76
N LYS A 26 -0.22 -2.73 6.72
CA LYS A 26 -0.02 -3.57 7.92
C LYS A 26 0.10 -5.06 7.58
N LEU A 27 -0.44 -5.49 6.45
CA LEU A 27 -0.38 -6.86 5.95
C LEU A 27 0.86 -7.09 5.07
N LEU A 28 1.58 -6.04 4.69
CA LEU A 28 2.76 -6.15 3.83
C LEU A 28 4.01 -6.60 4.62
N PRO A 29 4.81 -7.53 4.07
CA PRO A 29 6.12 -7.86 4.61
C PRO A 29 7.07 -6.64 4.61
N LYS A 30 7.91 -6.54 5.64
CA LYS A 30 8.84 -5.41 5.84
C LYS A 30 9.97 -5.34 4.80
N GLU A 31 10.17 -6.37 4.01
CA GLU A 31 11.24 -6.46 3.01
C GLU A 31 10.78 -6.10 1.58
N LEU A 32 9.54 -5.61 1.43
CA LEU A 32 9.03 -5.24 0.11
C LEU A 32 9.58 -3.89 -0.37
N SER A 33 9.93 -3.85 -1.67
CA SER A 33 10.17 -2.60 -2.37
C SER A 33 8.87 -1.82 -2.55
N VAL A 34 8.98 -0.50 -2.76
CA VAL A 34 7.81 0.38 -2.99
C VAL A 34 6.91 -0.16 -4.10
N SER A 35 7.49 -0.56 -5.24
CA SER A 35 6.73 -1.11 -6.36
C SER A 35 6.01 -2.41 -6.03
N GLU A 36 6.64 -3.29 -5.26
CA GLU A 36 6.02 -4.56 -4.88
C GLU A 36 4.92 -4.36 -3.83
N GLY A 37 5.14 -3.45 -2.88
CA GLY A 37 4.13 -3.06 -1.90
C GLY A 37 2.87 -2.46 -2.55
N ILE A 38 3.02 -1.57 -3.54
CA ILE A 38 1.88 -1.01 -4.28
C ILE A 38 1.11 -2.12 -5.01
N ARG A 39 1.79 -3.02 -5.72
CA ARG A 39 1.14 -4.16 -6.42
C ARG A 39 0.37 -5.05 -5.45
N GLN A 40 0.95 -5.39 -4.31
CA GLN A 40 0.28 -6.23 -3.31
C GLN A 40 -0.89 -5.51 -2.65
N SER A 41 -0.72 -4.24 -2.27
CA SER A 41 -1.81 -3.43 -1.74
C SER A 41 -2.98 -3.34 -2.72
N LEU A 42 -2.73 -3.05 -4.00
CA LEU A 42 -3.77 -3.04 -5.03
C LEU A 42 -4.47 -4.39 -5.16
N LYS A 43 -3.74 -5.51 -5.07
CA LYS A 43 -4.32 -6.85 -5.09
C LYS A 43 -5.22 -7.12 -3.88
N PHE A 44 -4.86 -6.61 -2.70
CA PHE A 44 -5.69 -6.70 -1.50
C PHE A 44 -6.94 -5.81 -1.59
N LEU A 45 -6.80 -4.59 -2.14
CA LEU A 45 -7.90 -3.62 -2.27
C LEU A 45 -8.87 -3.98 -3.39
N SER A 46 -8.38 -4.57 -4.48
CA SER A 46 -9.18 -5.07 -5.62
C SER A 46 -10.09 -6.24 -5.24
N LYS A 47 -9.89 -6.84 -4.07
CA LYS A 47 -10.62 -8.05 -3.66
C LYS A 47 -11.95 -7.75 -2.97
N ASN A 48 -12.37 -6.48 -2.94
CA ASN A 48 -13.66 -6.01 -2.40
C ASN A 48 -14.52 -5.41 -3.50
#